data_AF-A0A1V5U3J4-F1
#
_entry.id   AF-A0A1V5U3J4-F1
#
_cell.length_a   1.000
_cell.length_b   1.000
_cell.length_c   1.000
_cell.angle_alpha   90.00
_cell.angle_beta   90.00
_cell.angle_gamma   90.00
#
_symmetry.space_group_name_H-M   'P 1'
#
loop_
_entity.id
_entity.type
_entity.pdbx_description
1 polymer ?
#
loop_
_entity_poly.entity_id
_entity_poly.type
_entity_poly.pdbx_seq_one_letter_code
_entity_poly.pdbx_strand_id
1 'polypeptide(L)'
;MPKGVLAKAAVWGVVGMMIVLMFQLYPAGVQGAAANGYLYLGEGWLGKFLAAFLGSAIMNLTFAPVFMAAHRISDLYIDERCAGRKPKIGQLVRSVEWPSFIRFIIARTIPLFWIPAHTISFLLPADYRVLFAAFLSIALGAILAYAKSRN
;
A
#
# COMPACT_ATOMS: atom_id res chain seq x y z
N MET A 1 -1.33 22.34 16.86
CA MET A 1 -1.21 21.22 15.89
C MET A 1 0.25 20.81 15.79
N PRO A 2 0.55 19.51 15.62
CA PRO A 2 1.89 19.08 15.19
C PRO A 2 2.32 19.89 13.95
N LYS A 3 3.60 20.30 13.87
CA LYS A 3 4.11 21.04 12.70
C LYS A 3 4.04 20.13 11.46
N GLY A 4 3.78 20.71 10.29
CA GLY A 4 3.80 19.97 9.01
C GLY A 4 2.54 19.16 8.66
N VAL A 5 1.49 19.20 9.48
CA VAL A 5 0.26 18.41 9.24
C VAL A 5 -0.38 18.69 7.87
N LEU A 6 -0.46 19.95 7.45
CA LEU A 6 -1.04 20.30 6.14
C LEU A 6 -0.20 19.73 4.97
N ALA A 7 1.13 19.79 5.07
CA ALA A 7 2.01 19.23 4.05
C ALA A 7 1.90 17.70 4.00
N LYS A 8 1.83 17.03 5.17
CA LYS A 8 1.61 15.58 5.25
C LYS A 8 0.25 15.20 4.69
N ALA A 9 -0.80 15.97 4.96
CA ALA A 9 -2.13 15.74 4.40
C ALA A 9 -2.14 15.86 2.86
N ALA A 10 -1.41 16.84 2.30
CA ALA A 10 -1.27 16.97 0.85
C ALA A 10 -0.55 15.74 0.23
N VAL A 11 0.55 15.27 0.85
CA VAL A 11 1.25 14.05 0.40
C VAL A 11 0.31 12.84 0.44
N TRP A 12 -0.45 12.66 1.52
CA TRP A 12 -1.43 11.59 1.64
C TRP A 12 -2.55 11.68 0.59
N GLY A 13 -3.00 12.90 0.24
CA GLY A 13 -3.96 13.11 -0.85
C GLY A 13 -3.44 12.61 -2.20
N VAL A 14 -2.19 12.92 -2.53
CA VAL A 14 -1.53 12.43 -3.76
C VAL A 14 -1.39 10.91 -3.73
N VAL A 15 -0.93 10.34 -2.62
CA VAL A 15 -0.82 8.88 -2.44
C VAL A 15 -2.18 8.21 -2.61
N GLY A 16 -3.25 8.78 -2.06
CA GLY A 16 -4.61 8.26 -2.22
C GLY A 16 -5.05 8.20 -3.68
N MET A 17 -4.83 9.27 -4.45
CA MET A 17 -5.11 9.28 -5.90
C MET A 17 -4.31 8.21 -6.65
N MET A 18 -3.02 8.03 -6.31
CA MET A 18 -2.19 6.99 -6.90
C MET A 18 -2.71 5.59 -6.58
N ILE A 19 -3.11 5.33 -5.34
CA ILE A 19 -3.68 4.03 -4.93
C ILE A 19 -4.93 3.70 -5.75
N VAL A 20 -5.85 4.67 -5.91
CA VAL A 20 -7.06 4.47 -6.72
C VAL A 20 -6.72 4.12 -8.17
N LEU A 21 -5.73 4.79 -8.76
CA LEU A 21 -5.26 4.47 -10.10
C LEU A 21 -4.67 3.05 -10.18
N MET A 22 -3.83 2.67 -9.22
CA MET A 22 -3.21 1.34 -9.18
C MET A 22 -4.25 0.22 -8.99
N PHE A 23 -5.34 0.47 -8.26
CA PHE A 23 -6.46 -0.45 -8.11
C PHE A 23 -7.21 -0.74 -9.42
N GLN A 24 -7.02 0.09 -10.45
CA GLN A 24 -7.50 -0.18 -11.81
C GLN A 24 -6.40 -0.80 -12.68
N LEU A 25 -5.19 -0.25 -12.62
CA LEU A 25 -4.09 -0.64 -13.48
C LEU A 25 -3.68 -2.10 -13.30
N TYR A 26 -3.53 -2.57 -12.05
CA TYR A 26 -3.03 -3.93 -11.78
C TYR A 26 -4.04 -5.03 -12.12
N PRO A 27 -5.32 -4.97 -11.70
CA PRO A 27 -6.31 -5.95 -12.12
C PRO A 27 -6.48 -5.99 -13.65
N ALA A 28 -6.51 -4.82 -14.31
CA ALA A 28 -6.58 -4.75 -15.77
C ALA A 28 -5.34 -5.37 -16.44
N GLY A 29 -4.15 -5.11 -15.89
CA GLY A 29 -2.90 -5.70 -16.37
C GLY A 29 -2.87 -7.23 -16.26
N VAL A 30 -3.38 -7.79 -15.17
CA VAL A 30 -3.51 -9.26 -15.02
C VAL A 30 -4.48 -9.85 -16.04
N GLN A 31 -5.63 -9.21 -16.25
CA GLN A 31 -6.59 -9.64 -17.28
C GLN A 31 -5.98 -9.56 -18.68
N GLY A 32 -5.26 -8.47 -18.98
CA GLY A 32 -4.55 -8.30 -20.25
C GLY A 32 -3.47 -9.35 -20.48
N ALA A 33 -2.66 -9.65 -19.46
CA ALA A 33 -1.65 -10.70 -19.53
C ALA A 33 -2.27 -12.09 -19.75
N ALA A 34 -3.40 -12.37 -19.10
CA ALA A 34 -4.14 -13.62 -19.31
C ALA A 34 -4.73 -13.72 -20.72
N ALA A 35 -5.33 -12.63 -21.23
CA ALA A 35 -5.89 -12.58 -22.58
C ALA A 35 -4.84 -12.81 -23.68
N ASN A 36 -3.58 -12.46 -23.41
CA ASN A 36 -2.44 -12.68 -24.32
C ASN A 36 -1.70 -14.01 -24.06
N GLY A 37 -2.23 -14.88 -23.20
CA GLY A 37 -1.65 -16.20 -22.93
C GLY A 37 -0.41 -16.20 -22.03
N TYR A 38 -0.04 -15.08 -21.42
CA TYR A 38 1.08 -15.01 -20.46
C TYR A 38 0.71 -15.54 -19.07
N LEU A 39 -0.59 -15.56 -18.74
CA LEU A 39 -1.11 -16.07 -17.46
C LEU A 39 -2.29 -17.01 -17.71
N TYR A 40 -2.31 -18.12 -16.97
CA TYR A 40 -3.49 -18.98 -16.89
C TYR A 40 -4.28 -18.63 -15.62
N LEU A 41 -5.51 -18.14 -15.79
CA LEU A 41 -6.40 -17.84 -14.67
C LEU A 41 -7.35 -19.00 -14.37
N GLY A 42 -7.59 -19.90 -15.32
CA GLY A 42 -8.66 -20.90 -15.20
C GLY A 42 -10.05 -20.28 -15.30
N GLU A 43 -11.07 -21.08 -15.00
CA GLU A 43 -12.48 -20.73 -15.26
C GLU A 43 -13.31 -20.56 -13.98
N GLY A 44 -14.51 -20.00 -14.15
CA GLY A 44 -15.49 -19.88 -13.07
C GLY A 44 -15.00 -19.06 -11.88
N TRP A 45 -15.30 -19.54 -10.67
CA TRP A 45 -14.91 -18.86 -9.43
C TRP A 45 -13.40 -18.87 -9.20
N LEU A 46 -12.72 -19.96 -9.55
CA LEU A 46 -11.26 -20.07 -9.43
C LEU A 46 -10.56 -19.04 -10.32
N GLY A 47 -11.06 -18.83 -11.54
CA GLY A 47 -10.59 -17.76 -12.43
C GLY A 47 -10.68 -16.36 -11.83
N LYS A 48 -11.82 -16.04 -11.22
CA LYS A 48 -12.02 -14.74 -10.53
C LYS A 48 -11.09 -14.60 -9.33
N PHE A 49 -10.93 -15.65 -8.54
CA PHE A 49 -10.04 -15.67 -7.39
C PHE A 49 -8.58 -15.48 -7.80
N LEU A 50 -8.10 -16.24 -8.79
CA LEU A 50 -6.72 -16.13 -9.27
C LEU A 50 -6.44 -14.75 -9.87
N ALA A 51 -7.38 -14.18 -10.62
CA ALA A 51 -7.24 -12.82 -11.15
C ALA A 51 -7.09 -11.78 -10.01
N ALA A 52 -7.95 -11.86 -9.00
CA ALA A 52 -7.91 -10.97 -7.84
C ALA A 52 -6.62 -11.17 -7.01
N PHE A 53 -6.23 -12.42 -6.77
CA PHE A 53 -5.01 -12.75 -6.03
C PHE A 53 -3.76 -12.27 -6.76
N LEU A 54 -3.63 -12.54 -8.06
CA LEU A 54 -2.48 -12.09 -8.85
C LEU A 54 -2.44 -10.57 -8.96
N GLY A 55 -3.59 -9.91 -9.17
CA GLY A 55 -3.67 -8.46 -9.19
C GLY A 55 -3.19 -7.86 -7.86
N SER A 56 -3.63 -8.45 -6.75
CA SER A 56 -3.20 -8.08 -5.40
C SER A 56 -1.71 -8.34 -5.18
N ALA A 57 -1.22 -9.53 -5.51
CA ALA A 57 0.16 -9.92 -5.29
C ALA A 57 1.12 -9.05 -6.10
N ILE A 58 0.87 -8.86 -7.39
CA ILE A 58 1.73 -8.05 -8.26
C ILE A 58 1.74 -6.59 -7.78
N MET A 59 0.57 -6.01 -7.49
CA MET A 59 0.48 -4.65 -6.96
C MET A 59 1.26 -4.51 -5.65
N ASN A 60 1.04 -5.42 -4.71
CA ASN A 60 1.64 -5.33 -3.39
C ASN A 60 3.14 -5.69 -3.35
N LEU A 61 3.65 -6.47 -4.31
CA LEU A 61 5.07 -6.80 -4.38
C LEU A 61 5.88 -5.81 -5.21
N THR A 62 5.23 -5.01 -6.07
CA THR A 62 5.90 -4.03 -6.93
C THR A 62 5.64 -2.59 -6.49
N PHE A 63 4.38 -2.14 -6.51
CA PHE A 63 4.01 -0.77 -6.16
C PHE A 63 4.13 -0.51 -4.66
N ALA A 64 3.68 -1.45 -3.83
CA ALA A 64 3.58 -1.19 -2.39
C ALA A 64 4.92 -0.82 -1.70
N PRO A 65 6.02 -1.56 -1.93
CA PRO A 65 7.30 -1.22 -1.33
C PRO A 65 7.81 0.15 -1.76
N VAL A 66 7.66 0.48 -3.05
CA VAL A 66 8.13 1.75 -3.62
C VAL A 66 7.35 2.91 -3.03
N PHE A 67 6.01 2.85 -3.00
CA PHE A 67 5.24 3.95 -2.43
C PHE A 67 5.50 4.10 -0.93
N MET A 68 5.60 2.99 -0.17
CA MET A 68 5.82 3.07 1.28
C MET A 68 7.19 3.66 1.62
N ALA A 69 8.23 3.34 0.84
CA ALA A 69 9.53 3.96 0.98
C ALA A 69 9.49 5.46 0.64
N ALA A 70 8.87 5.82 -0.51
CA ALA A 70 8.75 7.21 -0.94
C ALA A 70 7.93 8.06 0.05
N HIS A 71 6.84 7.51 0.56
CA HIS A 71 6.01 8.14 1.59
C HIS A 71 6.80 8.37 2.88
N ARG A 72 7.52 7.36 3.38
CA ARG A 72 8.39 7.49 4.57
C ARG A 72 9.46 8.57 4.39
N ILE A 73 10.11 8.62 3.23
CA ILE A 73 11.11 9.65 2.92
C ILE A 73 10.47 11.04 2.86
N SER A 74 9.27 11.15 2.30
CA SER A 74 8.51 12.41 2.21
C SER A 74 8.12 12.92 3.60
N ASP A 75 7.69 12.03 4.49
CA ASP A 75 7.38 12.38 5.89
C ASP A 75 8.63 12.88 6.63
N LEU A 76 9.76 12.16 6.50
CA LEU A 76 11.04 12.58 7.08
C LEU A 76 11.49 13.95 6.53
N TYR A 77 11.32 14.18 5.23
CA TYR A 77 11.62 15.47 4.62
C TYR A 77 10.79 16.60 5.25
N ILE A 78 9.48 16.39 5.39
CA ILE A 78 8.59 17.40 5.98
C ILE A 78 8.98 17.69 7.44
N ASP A 79 9.27 16.66 8.23
CA ASP A 79 9.66 16.81 9.63
C ASP A 79 10.95 17.62 9.79
N GLU A 80 11.97 17.30 8.99
CA GLU A 80 13.25 18.03 8.96
C GLU A 80 13.08 19.49 8.54
N ARG A 81 12.25 19.75 7.51
CA ARG A 81 11.94 21.13 7.08
C ARG A 81 11.20 21.91 8.17
N CYS A 82 10.27 21.27 8.87
CA CYS A 82 9.55 21.88 9.99
C CYS A 82 10.45 22.15 11.21
N ALA A 83 11.56 21.42 11.34
CA ALA A 83 12.60 21.65 12.33
C ALA A 83 13.64 22.70 11.90
N GLY A 84 13.43 23.39 10.77
CA GLY A 84 14.33 24.43 10.26
C GLY A 84 15.56 23.90 9.52
N ARG A 85 15.66 22.59 9.31
CA ARG A 85 16.77 21.96 8.58
C ARG A 85 16.46 21.92 7.08
N LYS A 86 17.50 21.80 6.26
CA LYS A 86 17.40 21.62 4.80
C LYS A 86 18.02 20.28 4.42
N PRO A 87 17.32 19.15 4.65
CA PRO A 87 17.91 17.84 4.46
C PRO A 87 18.18 17.59 2.97
N LYS A 88 19.28 16.89 2.67
CA LYS A 88 19.51 16.33 1.33
C LYS A 88 18.79 14.99 1.24
N ILE A 89 18.19 14.68 0.08
CA ILE A 89 17.47 13.41 -0.12
C ILE A 89 18.34 12.19 0.22
N GLY A 90 19.62 12.19 -0.18
CA GLY A 90 20.53 11.09 0.14
C GLY A 90 20.76 10.88 1.65
N GLN A 91 20.63 11.92 2.48
CA GLN A 91 20.68 11.79 3.95
C GLN A 91 19.40 11.13 4.48
N LEU A 92 18.24 11.53 3.96
CA LEU A 92 16.94 10.96 4.35
C LEU A 92 16.81 9.48 3.99
N VAL A 93 17.30 9.11 2.80
CA VAL A 93 17.34 7.71 2.36
C VAL A 93 18.20 6.88 3.33
N ARG A 94 19.33 7.41 3.78
CA ARG A 94 20.21 6.72 4.74
C ARG A 94 19.65 6.67 6.15
N SER A 95 18.79 7.60 6.55
CA SER A 95 18.16 7.61 7.88
C SER A 95 16.97 6.66 7.99
N VAL A 96 16.53 6.04 6.89
CA VAL A 96 15.48 5.02 6.96
C VAL A 96 16.07 3.73 7.53
N GLU A 97 15.41 3.18 8.56
CA GLU A 97 15.71 1.85 9.11
C GLU A 97 15.29 0.73 8.13
N TRP A 98 16.09 0.52 7.09
CA TRP A 98 15.83 -0.46 6.03
C TRP A 98 15.68 -1.91 6.53
N PRO A 99 16.49 -2.42 7.48
CA PRO A 99 16.31 -3.80 7.96
C PRO A 99 14.92 -4.02 8.57
N SER A 100 14.43 -3.05 9.35
CA SER A 100 13.09 -3.08 9.92
C SER A 100 12.02 -2.97 8.83
N PHE A 101 12.21 -2.07 7.86
CA PHE A 101 11.32 -1.95 6.70
C PHE A 101 11.17 -3.27 5.94
N ILE A 102 12.28 -3.94 5.61
CA ILE A 102 12.23 -5.23 4.91
C ILE A 102 11.56 -6.30 5.76
N ARG A 103 11.99 -6.46 7.03
CA ARG A 103 11.50 -7.53 7.91
C ARG A 103 10.02 -7.40 8.27
N PHE A 104 9.55 -6.20 8.54
CA PHE A 104 8.18 -5.99 9.00
C PHE A 104 7.25 -5.67 7.85
N ILE A 105 7.61 -4.71 6.99
CA ILE A 105 6.71 -4.25 5.93
C ILE A 105 6.72 -5.24 4.77
N ILE A 106 7.88 -5.51 4.18
CA ILE A 106 7.95 -6.37 2.97
C ILE A 106 7.68 -7.84 3.31
N ALA A 107 8.31 -8.39 4.35
CA ALA A 107 8.24 -9.82 4.61
C ALA A 107 7.00 -10.27 5.42
N ARG A 108 6.31 -9.35 6.11
CA ARG A 108 5.17 -9.70 6.98
C ARG A 108 3.91 -8.94 6.62
N THR A 109 3.92 -7.62 6.69
CA THR A 109 2.69 -6.82 6.51
C THR A 109 2.16 -6.95 5.08
N ILE A 110 3.02 -6.88 4.07
CA ILE A 110 2.61 -7.06 2.68
C ILE A 110 1.99 -8.45 2.46
N PRO A 111 2.66 -9.58 2.76
CA PRO A 111 2.13 -10.90 2.41
C PRO A 111 0.98 -11.35 3.31
N LEU A 112 1.02 -11.02 4.61
CA LEU A 112 0.06 -11.54 5.58
C LEU A 112 -1.18 -10.66 5.75
N PHE A 113 -1.09 -9.37 5.41
CA PHE A 113 -2.20 -8.44 5.58
C PHE A 113 -2.66 -7.84 4.24
N TRP A 114 -1.77 -7.17 3.52
CA TRP A 114 -2.20 -6.41 2.33
C TRP A 114 -2.53 -7.28 1.13
N ILE A 115 -1.81 -8.39 0.89
CA ILE A 115 -2.16 -9.31 -0.21
C ILE A 115 -3.54 -9.93 0.02
N PRO A 116 -3.87 -10.52 1.19
CA PRO A 116 -5.22 -11.01 1.47
C PRO A 116 -6.28 -9.92 1.39
N ALA A 117 -6.04 -8.76 2.02
CA ALA A 117 -6.99 -7.65 2.04
C ALA A 117 -7.29 -7.12 0.62
N HIS A 118 -6.27 -6.89 -0.21
CA HIS A 118 -6.48 -6.42 -1.58
C HIS A 118 -7.05 -7.51 -2.49
N THR A 119 -6.79 -8.80 -2.22
CA THR A 119 -7.46 -9.90 -2.93
C THR A 119 -8.97 -9.85 -2.70
N ILE A 120 -9.40 -9.71 -1.44
CA ILE A 120 -10.81 -9.53 -1.10
C ILE A 120 -11.36 -8.27 -1.76
N SER A 121 -10.63 -7.16 -1.70
CA SER A 121 -11.02 -5.90 -2.35
C SER A 121 -11.28 -6.06 -3.85
N PHE A 122 -10.44 -6.83 -4.55
CA PHE A 122 -10.56 -7.04 -5.99
C PHE A 122 -11.66 -8.04 -6.36
N LEU A 123 -12.06 -8.92 -5.44
CA LEU A 123 -13.25 -9.77 -5.59
C LEU A 123 -14.55 -8.99 -5.44
N LEU A 124 -14.53 -7.85 -4.73
CA LEU A 124 -15.70 -7.03 -4.53
C LEU A 124 -16.05 -6.20 -5.78
N PRO A 125 -17.35 -5.98 -6.04
CA PRO A 125 -17.81 -4.97 -7.00
C PRO A 125 -17.26 -3.58 -6.64
N ALA A 126 -17.08 -2.73 -7.65
CA ALA A 126 -16.40 -1.44 -7.50
C ALA A 126 -17.01 -0.56 -6.40
N ASP A 127 -18.34 -0.53 -6.29
CA ASP A 127 -19.07 0.27 -5.30
C ASP A 127 -18.76 -0.12 -3.85
N TYR A 128 -18.44 -1.39 -3.60
CA TYR A 128 -18.12 -1.91 -2.26
C TYR A 128 -16.65 -1.77 -1.89
N ARG A 129 -15.75 -1.46 -2.84
CA ARG A 129 -14.31 -1.35 -2.56
C ARG A 129 -13.99 -0.20 -1.60
N VAL A 130 -14.69 0.93 -1.75
CA VAL A 130 -14.53 2.09 -0.88
C VAL A 130 -15.00 1.77 0.54
N LEU A 131 -16.14 1.07 0.68
CA LEU A 131 -16.64 0.62 1.97
C LEU A 131 -15.67 -0.36 2.64
N PHE A 132 -15.15 -1.32 1.88
CA PHE A 132 -14.16 -2.27 2.39
C PHE A 132 -12.86 -1.58 2.84
N ALA A 133 -12.39 -0.56 2.11
CA ALA A 133 -11.24 0.25 2.51
C ALA A 133 -11.49 1.02 3.83
N ALA A 134 -12.71 1.49 4.06
CA ALA A 134 -13.09 2.10 5.33
C ALA A 134 -13.01 1.09 6.49
N PHE A 135 -13.53 -0.13 6.30
CA PHE A 135 -13.40 -1.20 7.30
C PHE A 135 -11.95 -1.61 7.56
N LEU A 136 -11.11 -1.70 6.52
CA LEU A 136 -9.68 -1.96 6.68
C LEU A 136 -8.99 -0.88 7.51
N SER A 137 -9.39 0.39 7.34
CA SER A 137 -8.84 1.51 8.12
C SER A 137 -9.19 1.37 9.61
N ILE A 138 -10.43 0.98 9.91
CA ILE A 138 -10.87 0.70 11.29
C ILE A 138 -10.10 -0.50 11.87
N ALA A 139 -10.01 -1.60 11.11
CA ALA A 139 -9.30 -2.80 11.54
C ALA A 139 -7.82 -2.53 11.82
N LEU A 140 -7.13 -1.77 10.94
CA LEU A 140 -5.74 -1.38 11.14
C LEU A 140 -5.58 -0.49 12.38
N GLY A 141 -6.50 0.46 12.60
CA GLY A 141 -6.53 1.29 13.80
C GLY A 141 -6.64 0.45 15.08
N ALA A 142 -7.52 -0.56 15.08
CA ALA A 142 -7.68 -1.49 16.19
C ALA A 142 -6.42 -2.36 16.42
N ILE A 143 -5.83 -2.91 15.36
CA ILE A 143 -4.59 -3.69 15.42
C ILE A 143 -3.46 -2.86 16.03
N LEU A 144 -3.30 -1.61 15.60
CA LEU A 144 -2.26 -0.72 16.11
C LEU A 144 -2.51 -0.32 17.57
N ALA A 145 -3.76 -0.04 17.96
CA ALA A 145 -4.11 0.26 19.34
C ALA A 145 -3.79 -0.92 20.28
N TYR A 146 -4.14 -2.14 19.86
CA TYR A 146 -3.83 -3.36 20.60
C TYR A 146 -2.32 -3.62 20.70
N ALA A 147 -1.60 -3.51 19.59
CA ALA A 147 -0.14 -3.67 19.57
C ALA A 147 0.57 -2.68 20.52
N LYS A 148 0.05 -1.45 20.61
CA LYS A 148 0.57 -0.44 21.55
C LYS A 148 0.27 -0.77 23.01
N SER A 149 -0.84 -1.43 23.33
CA SER A 149 -1.17 -1.81 24.72
C SER A 149 -0.31 -2.94 25.30
N ARG A 150 0.53 -3.59 24.48
CA ARG A 150 1.41 -4.70 24.89
C ARG A 150 2.90 -4.30 24.98
N ASN A 151 3.23 -3.06 24.65
CA ASN A 151 4.55 -2.43 24.81
C ASN A 151 4.46 -1.30 25.83
#